data_AF-A0A8J8J2J7-F1
#
_entry.id   AF-A0A8J8J2J7-F1
#
_cell.length_a   1.000
_cell.length_b   1.000
_cell.length_c   1.000
_cell.angle_alpha   90.00
_cell.angle_beta   90.00
_cell.angle_gamma   90.00
#
_symmetry.space_group_name_H-M   'P 1'
#
loop_
_entity.id
_entity.type
_entity.pdbx_description
1 polymer ?
#
loop_
_entity_poly.entity_id
_entity_poly.type
_entity_poly.pdbx_seq_one_letter_code
_entity_poly.pdbx_strand_id
1 'polypeptide(L)'
;MIDRLLSPSYHIRVLKLDKFKPEEIVDGFRRKGAYVSEFQRDIDIELAIESFIASSYGDYVYVLKFPKGRLFLARHTKRLHEKKWSDTGRYIARDENGLKRFLLREVSRKSMVIIEVPRIIIWGAIWWLVWSYFEEYPLGTFLLFFLGFLLDDLSKVLEYFVLGYCKG
;
A
#
# COMPACT_ATOMS: atom_id res chain seq x y z
N MET A 1 -1.57 0.81 -15.59
CA MET A 1 -2.48 0.02 -16.45
C MET A 1 -3.42 -0.82 -15.59
N ILE A 2 -2.90 -1.42 -14.52
CA ILE A 2 -3.65 -2.16 -13.48
C ILE A 2 -4.77 -1.35 -12.79
N ASP A 3 -4.55 -0.07 -12.46
CA ASP A 3 -5.56 0.76 -11.77
C ASP A 3 -6.93 0.81 -12.48
N ARG A 4 -6.94 0.82 -13.83
CA ARG A 4 -8.19 0.82 -14.61
C ARG A 4 -8.87 -0.56 -14.64
N LEU A 5 -8.11 -1.63 -14.42
CA LEU A 5 -8.62 -3.01 -14.44
C LEU A 5 -9.20 -3.40 -13.08
N LEU A 6 -8.59 -2.94 -11.99
CA LEU A 6 -8.93 -3.35 -10.62
C LEU A 6 -9.97 -2.47 -9.91
N SER A 7 -10.38 -1.35 -10.54
CA SER A 7 -11.40 -0.41 -10.05
C SER A 7 -11.33 -0.17 -8.53
N PRO A 8 -10.22 0.40 -8.02
CA PRO A 8 -10.00 0.52 -6.59
C PRO A 8 -10.90 1.55 -5.92
N SER A 9 -11.31 1.25 -4.68
CA SER A 9 -12.06 2.21 -3.85
C SER A 9 -11.16 3.23 -3.18
N TYR A 10 -9.87 2.90 -3.01
CA TYR A 10 -8.89 3.78 -2.37
C TYR A 10 -7.57 3.86 -3.13
N HIS A 11 -7.04 5.08 -3.22
CA HIS A 11 -5.73 5.39 -3.75
C HIS A 11 -4.83 5.89 -2.62
N ILE A 12 -3.74 5.19 -2.38
CA ILE A 12 -2.87 5.42 -1.23
C ILE A 12 -1.50 5.92 -1.69
N ARG A 13 -0.99 6.96 -1.03
CA ARG A 13 0.36 7.49 -1.24
C ARG A 13 1.17 7.50 0.05
N VAL A 14 2.38 6.98 -0.02
CA VAL A 14 3.35 7.07 1.08
C VAL A 14 4.38 8.14 0.75
N LEU A 15 4.44 9.17 1.59
CA LEU A 15 5.34 10.31 1.43
C LEU A 15 6.35 10.31 2.58
N LYS A 16 7.64 10.21 2.25
CA LYS A 16 8.73 10.50 3.20
C LYS A 16 9.08 11.96 3.08
N LEU A 17 8.86 12.71 4.15
CA LEU A 17 8.96 14.17 4.20
C LEU A 17 10.14 14.61 5.08
N ASP A 18 11.30 14.00 4.86
CA ASP A 18 12.48 14.16 5.72
C ASP A 18 13.01 15.61 5.75
N LYS A 19 12.73 16.40 4.71
CA LYS A 19 13.18 17.78 4.54
C LYS A 19 12.14 18.83 4.94
N PHE A 20 10.95 18.42 5.39
CA PHE A 20 9.83 19.31 5.66
C PHE A 20 9.44 19.31 7.13
N LYS A 21 8.96 20.46 7.60
CA LYS A 21 8.36 20.55 8.93
C LYS A 21 6.94 19.97 8.88
N PRO A 22 6.53 19.15 9.87
CA PRO A 22 5.18 18.59 9.94
C PRO A 22 4.09 19.65 9.82
N GLU A 23 4.26 20.77 10.52
CA GLU A 23 3.26 21.83 10.64
C GLU A 23 2.94 22.46 9.27
N GLU A 24 3.97 22.75 8.47
CA GLU A 24 3.82 23.35 7.14
C GLU A 24 3.04 22.45 6.17
N ILE A 25 3.33 21.15 6.19
CA ILE A 25 2.67 20.18 5.31
C ILE A 25 1.25 19.88 5.80
N VAL A 26 1.07 19.61 7.08
CA VAL A 26 -0.22 19.28 7.68
C VAL A 26 -1.21 20.43 7.48
N ASP A 27 -0.78 21.67 7.71
CA ASP A 27 -1.62 22.85 7.48
C ASP A 27 -1.92 23.04 6.00
N GLY A 28 -0.96 22.75 5.11
CA GLY A 28 -1.17 22.74 3.67
C GLY A 28 -2.25 21.74 3.24
N PHE A 29 -2.29 20.54 3.83
CA PHE A 29 -3.33 19.55 3.60
C PHE A 29 -4.69 20.03 4.13
N ARG A 30 -4.74 20.53 5.38
CA ARG A 30 -5.97 21.05 5.99
C ARG A 30 -6.58 22.21 5.20
N ARG A 31 -5.76 23.17 4.75
CA ARG A 31 -6.19 24.31 3.91
C ARG A 31 -6.78 23.86 2.58
N LYS A 32 -6.32 22.72 2.04
CA LYS A 32 -6.86 22.13 0.82
C LYS A 32 -8.12 21.30 1.07
N GLY A 33 -8.60 21.21 2.32
CA GLY A 33 -9.80 20.48 2.71
C GLY A 33 -9.55 19.01 3.04
N ALA A 34 -8.31 18.59 3.30
CA ALA A 34 -8.05 17.22 3.73
C ALA A 34 -8.29 17.04 5.23
N TYR A 35 -8.89 15.91 5.58
CA TYR A 35 -8.89 15.46 6.97
C TYR A 35 -7.49 14.97 7.31
N VAL A 36 -6.90 15.45 8.41
CA VAL A 36 -5.54 15.07 8.84
C VAL A 36 -5.55 14.73 10.32
N SER A 37 -5.04 13.54 10.65
CA SER A 37 -4.88 13.06 12.02
C SER A 37 -3.42 12.70 12.30
N GLU A 38 -2.94 13.07 13.49
CA GLU A 38 -1.63 12.64 13.99
C GLU A 38 -1.76 11.25 14.59
N PHE A 39 -0.87 10.35 14.19
CA PHE A 39 -0.85 9.00 14.72
C PHE A 39 0.06 8.96 15.96
N GLN A 40 -0.55 8.97 17.14
CA GLN A 40 0.15 8.81 18.41
C GLN A 40 0.40 7.32 18.67
N ARG A 41 1.66 6.95 18.96
CA ARG A 41 2.06 5.54 19.17
C ARG A 41 1.57 4.96 20.50
N ASP A 42 1.00 5.80 21.35
CA ASP A 42 0.60 5.47 22.72
C ASP A 42 -0.80 4.82 22.77
N ILE A 43 -1.55 4.90 21.67
CA ILE A 43 -2.88 4.31 21.50
C ILE A 43 -2.74 2.97 20.76
N ASP A 44 -3.66 2.03 21.00
CA ASP A 44 -3.80 0.83 20.18
C ASP A 44 -3.85 1.21 18.69
N ILE A 45 -2.86 0.73 17.94
CA ILE A 45 -2.65 1.08 16.52
C ILE A 45 -3.88 0.71 15.69
N GLU A 46 -4.53 -0.40 16.01
CA GLU A 46 -5.69 -0.86 15.27
C GLU A 46 -6.87 0.07 15.49
N LEU A 47 -7.14 0.41 16.75
CA LEU A 47 -8.23 1.33 17.11
C LEU A 47 -8.02 2.74 16.54
N ALA A 48 -6.78 3.22 16.52
CA ALA A 48 -6.44 4.51 15.94
C ALA A 48 -6.68 4.55 14.42
N ILE A 49 -6.39 3.45 13.71
CA ILE A 49 -6.68 3.31 12.28
C ILE A 49 -8.19 3.23 12.03
N GLU A 50 -8.92 2.44 12.81
CA GLU A 50 -10.39 2.34 12.70
C GLU A 50 -11.06 3.68 12.92
N SER A 51 -10.64 4.39 13.99
CA SER A 51 -11.12 5.73 14.30
C SER A 51 -10.81 6.70 13.17
N PHE A 52 -9.62 6.64 12.58
CA PHE A 52 -9.26 7.47 11.42
C PHE A 52 -10.15 7.16 10.21
N ILE A 53 -10.36 5.89 9.86
CA ILE A 53 -11.18 5.50 8.71
C ILE A 53 -12.63 5.95 8.90
N ALA A 54 -13.20 5.76 10.09
CA ALA A 54 -14.59 6.09 10.42
C ALA A 54 -14.85 7.61 10.49
N SER A 55 -13.85 8.41 10.88
CA SER A 55 -13.99 9.87 11.06
C SER A 55 -13.51 10.70 9.87
N SER A 56 -12.96 10.06 8.84
CA SER A 56 -12.41 10.72 7.66
C SER A 56 -13.23 10.41 6.41
N TYR A 57 -12.95 11.14 5.32
CA TYR A 57 -13.67 11.00 4.06
C TYR A 57 -12.71 11.04 2.87
N GLY A 58 -13.16 10.46 1.75
CA GLY A 58 -12.45 10.46 0.49
C GLY A 58 -11.69 9.17 0.18
N ASP A 59 -11.45 8.99 -1.10
CA ASP A 59 -10.79 7.85 -1.74
C ASP A 59 -9.26 8.01 -1.77
N TYR A 60 -8.73 9.24 -1.69
CA TYR A 60 -7.29 9.48 -1.64
C TYR A 60 -6.77 9.51 -0.21
N VAL A 61 -5.90 8.56 0.11
CA VAL A 61 -5.27 8.39 1.42
C VAL A 61 -3.78 8.69 1.33
N TYR A 62 -3.24 9.40 2.31
CA TYR A 62 -1.84 9.78 2.38
C TYR A 62 -1.27 9.37 3.72
N VAL A 63 -0.15 8.65 3.68
CA VAL A 63 0.69 8.34 4.84
C VAL A 63 1.89 9.28 4.81
N LEU A 64 1.91 10.24 5.72
CA LEU A 64 2.94 11.26 5.83
C LEU A 64 3.94 10.86 6.91
N LYS A 65 5.15 10.48 6.48
CA LYS A 65 6.23 10.05 7.38
C LYS A 65 7.23 11.18 7.54
N PHE A 66 7.39 11.66 8.78
CA PHE A 66 8.34 12.71 9.13
C PHE A 66 9.51 12.16 9.96
N PRO A 67 10.61 12.93 10.09
CA PRO A 67 11.69 12.61 11.00
C PRO A 67 11.22 12.39 12.44
N LYS A 68 12.03 11.68 13.24
CA LYS A 68 11.72 11.32 14.64
C LYS A 68 10.50 10.40 14.80
N GLY A 69 10.04 9.77 13.72
CA GLY A 69 8.99 8.75 13.77
C GLY A 69 7.58 9.31 13.89
N ARG A 70 7.38 10.63 13.71
CA ARG A 70 6.05 11.25 13.62
C ARG A 70 5.38 10.82 12.33
N LEU A 71 4.14 10.35 12.45
CA LEU A 71 3.34 9.86 11.34
C LEU A 71 1.99 10.54 11.36
N PHE A 72 1.56 11.03 10.19
CA PHE A 72 0.24 11.59 10.02
C PHE A 72 -0.49 10.82 8.92
N LEU A 73 -1.78 10.64 9.12
CA LEU A 73 -2.68 10.11 8.10
C LEU A 73 -3.53 11.26 7.59
N ALA A 74 -3.64 11.39 6.28
CA ALA A 74 -4.50 12.36 5.65
C ALA A 74 -5.42 11.72 4.61
N ARG A 75 -6.64 12.23 4.50
CA ARG A 75 -7.65 11.73 3.56
C ARG A 75 -8.33 12.87 2.83
N HIS A 76 -8.58 12.70 1.54
CA HIS A 76 -9.13 13.72 0.67
C HIS A 76 -9.96 13.10 -0.46
N THR A 77 -10.95 13.84 -0.98
CA THR A 77 -11.83 13.41 -2.09
C THR A 77 -11.21 13.58 -3.47
N LYS A 78 -10.04 14.22 -3.55
CA LYS A 78 -9.30 14.49 -4.78
C LYS A 78 -7.83 14.22 -4.59
N ARG A 79 -7.14 13.91 -5.68
CA ARG A 79 -5.69 13.78 -5.68
C ARG A 79 -5.02 15.14 -5.41
N LEU A 80 -4.37 15.25 -4.26
CA LEU A 80 -3.41 16.30 -3.95
C LEU A 80 -2.04 15.96 -4.55
N HIS A 81 -1.48 16.90 -5.30
CA HIS A 81 -0.15 16.78 -5.91
C HIS A 81 0.70 18.00 -5.58
N GLU A 82 1.96 17.77 -5.24
CA GLU A 82 2.95 18.81 -5.03
C GLU A 82 4.28 18.33 -5.62
N LYS A 83 4.89 19.16 -6.48
CA LYS A 83 6.10 18.80 -7.25
C LYS A 83 7.31 18.46 -6.37
N LYS A 84 7.31 18.90 -5.11
CA LYS A 84 8.44 18.75 -4.17
C LYS A 84 8.35 17.50 -3.30
N TRP A 85 7.27 16.73 -3.37
CA TRP A 85 7.12 15.54 -2.54
C TRP A 85 7.87 14.35 -3.14
N SER A 86 8.76 13.76 -2.33
CA SER A 86 9.35 12.45 -2.62
C SER A 86 8.26 11.38 -2.53
N ASP A 87 7.76 10.94 -3.69
CA ASP A 87 6.83 9.82 -3.81
C ASP A 87 7.60 8.52 -3.55
N THR A 88 7.37 7.89 -2.39
CA THR A 88 8.06 6.64 -2.02
C THR A 88 7.25 5.38 -2.34
N GLY A 89 6.00 5.54 -2.74
CA GLY A 89 5.16 4.42 -3.14
C GLY A 89 3.72 4.83 -3.36
N ARG A 90 3.13 4.28 -4.43
CA ARG A 90 1.70 4.34 -4.72
C ARG A 90 1.11 2.95 -4.53
N TYR A 91 -0.03 2.91 -3.88
CA TYR A 91 -0.76 1.69 -3.59
C TYR A 91 -2.23 1.92 -3.86
N ILE A 92 -2.96 0.84 -4.09
CA ILE A 92 -4.40 0.86 -4.26
C ILE A 92 -5.02 -0.17 -3.32
N ALA A 93 -6.20 0.12 -2.79
CA ALA A 93 -6.96 -0.81 -1.98
C ALA A 93 -8.40 -0.96 -2.49
N ARG A 94 -8.91 -2.19 -2.41
CA ARG A 94 -10.21 -2.60 -2.92
C ARG A 94 -11.36 -2.08 -2.07
N ASP A 95 -11.18 -2.13 -0.77
CA ASP A 95 -12.20 -1.82 0.23
C ASP A 95 -11.55 -1.28 1.51
N GLU A 96 -12.37 -0.95 2.51
CA GLU A 96 -11.92 -0.42 3.80
C GLU A 96 -11.05 -1.43 4.56
N ASN A 97 -11.33 -2.73 4.42
CA ASN A 97 -10.53 -3.78 5.05
C ASN A 97 -9.12 -3.84 4.46
N GLY A 98 -9.00 -3.73 3.13
CA GLY A 98 -7.74 -3.63 2.42
C GLY A 98 -6.95 -2.39 2.84
N LEU A 99 -7.63 -1.25 2.97
CA LEU A 99 -7.03 -0.03 3.49
C LEU A 99 -6.54 -0.19 4.94
N LYS A 100 -7.35 -0.77 5.83
CA LYS A 100 -6.99 -1.06 7.23
C LYS A 100 -5.74 -1.93 7.30
N ARG A 101 -5.69 -3.02 6.53
CA ARG A 101 -4.52 -3.92 6.46
C ARG A 101 -3.27 -3.22 5.93
N PHE A 102 -3.42 -2.36 4.92
CA PHE A 102 -2.31 -1.55 4.41
C PHE A 102 -1.78 -0.59 5.48
N LEU A 103 -2.65 0.18 6.13
CA LEU A 103 -2.26 1.14 7.16
C LEU A 103 -1.61 0.44 8.35
N LEU A 104 -2.15 -0.71 8.77
CA LEU A 104 -1.54 -1.53 9.82
C LEU A 104 -0.12 -1.95 9.45
N ARG A 105 0.12 -2.40 8.21
CA ARG A 105 1.48 -2.73 7.72
C ARG A 105 2.41 -1.53 7.73
N GLU A 106 1.94 -0.37 7.28
CA GLU A 106 2.79 0.78 7.05
C GLU A 106 3.16 1.52 8.35
N VAL A 107 2.30 1.39 9.36
CA VAL A 107 2.43 2.02 10.69
C VAL A 107 3.11 1.09 11.70
N SER A 108 2.93 -0.23 11.60
CA SER A 108 3.51 -1.21 12.54
C SER A 108 4.54 -2.12 11.87
N ARG A 109 5.71 -2.28 12.50
CA ARG A 109 6.71 -3.30 12.08
C ARG A 109 6.24 -4.74 12.34
N LYS A 110 5.34 -4.94 13.31
CA LYS A 110 4.92 -6.28 13.76
C LYS A 110 3.91 -6.92 12.79
N SER A 111 3.09 -6.10 12.13
CA SER A 111 2.12 -6.51 11.09
C SER A 111 2.79 -6.79 9.73
N MET A 112 4.00 -6.28 9.50
CA MET A 112 4.80 -6.59 8.30
C MET A 112 5.00 -8.11 8.13
N VAL A 113 5.24 -8.83 9.24
CA VAL A 113 5.46 -10.28 9.23
C VAL A 113 4.19 -11.06 8.87
N ILE A 114 3.02 -10.65 9.37
CA ILE A 114 1.74 -11.36 9.12
C ILE A 114 1.33 -11.25 7.65
N ILE A 115 1.76 -10.18 6.96
CA ILE A 115 1.35 -9.86 5.60
C ILE A 115 2.38 -10.32 4.55
N GLU A 116 3.66 -10.41 4.90
CA GLU A 116 4.68 -10.98 4.01
C GLU A 116 4.56 -12.49 3.84
N VAL A 117 4.01 -13.19 4.83
CA VAL A 117 3.76 -14.64 4.79
C VAL A 117 2.89 -15.04 3.59
N PRO A 118 1.71 -14.43 3.32
CA PRO A 118 0.93 -14.68 2.12
C PRO A 118 1.72 -14.54 0.82
N ARG A 119 2.60 -13.53 0.72
CA ARG A 119 3.38 -13.28 -0.50
C ARG A 119 4.41 -14.37 -0.75
N ILE A 120 5.12 -14.78 0.30
CA ILE A 120 6.11 -15.87 0.23
C ILE A 120 5.42 -17.20 -0.11
N ILE A 121 4.24 -17.46 0.47
CA ILE A 121 3.44 -18.66 0.18
C ILE A 121 3.00 -18.68 -1.30
N ILE A 122 2.52 -17.56 -1.84
CA ILE A 122 2.12 -17.45 -3.25
C ILE A 122 3.32 -17.76 -4.16
N TRP A 123 4.48 -17.14 -3.92
CA TRP A 123 5.69 -17.41 -4.72
C TRP A 123 6.22 -18.82 -4.54
N GLY A 124 6.16 -19.39 -3.33
CA GLY A 124 6.54 -20.76 -3.05
C GLY A 124 5.66 -21.77 -3.78
N ALA A 125 4.34 -21.53 -3.82
CA ALA A 125 3.40 -22.37 -4.56
C ALA A 125 3.62 -22.28 -6.08
N ILE A 126 3.85 -21.08 -6.62
CA ILE A 126 4.18 -20.88 -8.04
C ILE A 126 5.50 -21.58 -8.37
N TRP A 127 6.54 -21.40 -7.56
CA TRP A 127 7.84 -22.04 -7.75
C TRP A 127 7.73 -23.56 -7.71
N TRP A 128 6.97 -24.11 -6.77
CA TRP A 128 6.76 -25.55 -6.67
C TRP A 128 6.01 -26.13 -7.87
N LEU A 129 4.95 -25.46 -8.33
CA LEU A 129 4.24 -25.84 -9.56
C LEU A 129 5.16 -25.81 -10.78
N VAL A 130 5.98 -24.77 -10.89
CA VAL A 130 6.94 -24.62 -11.98
C VAL A 130 7.99 -25.74 -11.92
N TRP A 131 8.57 -25.98 -10.75
CA TRP A 131 9.56 -27.05 -10.55
C TRP A 131 8.98 -28.43 -10.90
N SER A 132 7.77 -28.72 -10.41
CA SER A 132 7.10 -30.01 -10.63
C SER A 132 6.72 -30.28 -12.08
N TYR A 133 6.52 -29.25 -12.91
CA TYR A 133 6.12 -29.40 -14.32
C TYR A 133 7.29 -29.31 -15.30
N PHE A 134 8.42 -28.69 -14.93
CA PHE A 134 9.52 -28.37 -15.84
C PHE A 134 10.83 -29.11 -15.59
N GLU A 135 10.83 -30.11 -14.70
CA GLU A 135 12.01 -30.96 -14.44
C GLU A 135 12.54 -31.66 -15.73
N GLU A 136 11.71 -31.80 -16.78
CA GLU A 136 12.06 -32.54 -18.00
C GLU A 136 12.31 -31.69 -19.26
N TYR A 137 12.10 -30.37 -19.25
CA TYR A 137 12.14 -29.55 -20.49
C TYR A 137 12.95 -28.24 -20.38
N PRO A 138 14.16 -28.15 -20.97
CA PRO A 138 15.00 -26.94 -20.94
C PRO A 138 14.41 -25.74 -21.71
N LEU A 139 13.43 -25.96 -22.60
CA LEU A 139 12.65 -24.90 -23.25
C LEU A 139 11.68 -24.18 -22.29
N GLY A 140 11.27 -24.86 -21.22
CA GLY A 140 10.39 -24.30 -20.19
C GLY A 140 10.99 -23.15 -19.41
N THR A 141 12.29 -23.24 -19.14
CA THR A 141 13.08 -22.21 -18.46
C THR A 141 13.12 -20.90 -19.25
N PHE A 142 13.09 -20.98 -20.60
CA PHE A 142 13.08 -19.81 -21.49
C PHE A 142 11.69 -19.14 -21.55
N LEU A 143 10.61 -19.95 -21.54
CA LEU A 143 9.23 -19.49 -21.47
C LEU A 143 8.92 -18.77 -20.15
N LEU A 144 9.50 -19.22 -19.03
CA LEU A 144 9.41 -18.57 -17.72
C LEU A 144 9.95 -17.14 -17.70
N PHE A 145 11.01 -16.85 -18.47
CA PHE A 145 11.56 -15.51 -18.57
C PHE A 145 10.59 -14.55 -19.28
N PHE A 146 9.87 -15.03 -20.30
CA PHE A 146 8.82 -14.26 -20.99
C PHE A 146 7.51 -14.21 -20.20
N LEU A 147 7.17 -15.27 -19.46
CA LEU A 147 6.02 -15.30 -18.54
C LEU A 147 6.24 -14.44 -17.29
N GLY A 148 7.48 -14.13 -16.92
CA GLY A 148 7.81 -13.32 -15.75
C GLY A 148 7.08 -11.98 -15.71
N PHE A 149 6.85 -11.37 -16.89
CA PHE A 149 6.06 -10.14 -17.02
C PHE A 149 4.56 -10.35 -16.73
N LEU A 150 3.97 -11.43 -17.27
CA LEU A 150 2.58 -11.81 -17.00
C LEU A 150 2.39 -12.22 -15.53
N LEU A 151 3.38 -12.89 -14.94
CA LEU A 151 3.38 -13.33 -13.56
C LEU A 151 3.45 -12.14 -12.59
N ASP A 152 4.21 -11.08 -12.89
CA ASP A 152 4.26 -9.88 -12.03
C ASP A 152 2.89 -9.18 -11.96
N ASP A 153 2.23 -9.00 -13.10
CA ASP A 153 0.89 -8.39 -13.13
C ASP A 153 -0.17 -9.33 -12.51
N LEU A 154 -0.13 -10.64 -12.79
CA LEU A 154 -1.01 -11.62 -12.14
C LEU A 154 -0.80 -11.66 -10.62
N SER A 155 0.44 -11.53 -10.15
CA SER A 155 0.77 -11.49 -8.73
C SER A 155 0.15 -10.28 -8.04
N LYS A 156 0.16 -9.11 -8.68
CA LYS A 156 -0.50 -7.91 -8.14
C LYS A 156 -2.01 -8.08 -8.08
N VAL A 157 -2.62 -8.74 -9.08
CA VAL A 157 -4.05 -9.06 -9.06
C VAL A 157 -4.36 -10.02 -7.90
N LEU A 158 -3.59 -11.09 -7.75
CA LEU A 158 -3.73 -12.04 -6.64
C LEU A 158 -3.53 -11.36 -5.27
N GLU A 159 -2.46 -10.57 -5.11
CA GLU A 159 -2.22 -9.78 -3.89
C GLU A 159 -3.42 -8.87 -3.59
N TYR A 160 -3.96 -8.20 -4.61
CA TYR A 160 -5.13 -7.34 -4.45
C TYR A 160 -6.39 -8.10 -4.03
N PHE A 161 -6.64 -9.30 -4.57
CA PHE A 161 -7.78 -10.13 -4.19
C PHE A 161 -7.63 -10.77 -2.79
N VAL A 162 -6.42 -11.20 -2.43
CA VAL A 162 -6.15 -11.90 -1.16
C VAL A 162 -5.96 -10.90 0.01
N LEU A 163 -5.14 -9.88 -0.20
CA LEU A 163 -4.79 -8.90 0.83
C LEU A 163 -5.77 -7.73 0.86
N GLY A 164 -6.46 -7.45 -0.25
CA GLY A 164 -7.34 -6.29 -0.42
C GLY A 164 -6.61 -5.02 -0.88
N TYR A 165 -5.29 -5.09 -1.11
CA TYR A 165 -4.49 -3.97 -1.60
C TYR A 165 -3.25 -4.46 -2.35
N CYS A 166 -2.70 -3.64 -3.24
CA CYS A 166 -1.45 -3.92 -3.93
C CYS A 166 -0.71 -2.62 -4.30
N LYS A 167 0.52 -2.74 -4.80
CA LYS A 167 1.30 -1.61 -5.32
C LYS A 167 0.77 -1.22 -6.70
N GLY A 168 0.50 0.07 -6.89
CA GLY A 168 0.01 0.66 -8.15
C GLY A 168 1.12 1.09 -9.11
#